data_AF-A0A7S1E587-F1
#
_entry.id   AF-A0A7S1E587-F1
#
_cell.length_a   1.000
_cell.length_b   1.000
_cell.length_c   1.000
_cell.angle_alpha   90.00
_cell.angle_beta   90.00
_cell.angle_gamma   90.00
#
_symmetry.space_group_name_H-M   'P 1'
#
loop_
_entity.id
_entity.type
_entity.pdbx_description
1 polymer ?
#
loop_
_entity_poly.entity_id
_entity_poly.type
_entity_poly.pdbx_seq_one_letter_code
_entity_poly.pdbx_strand_id
1 'polypeptide(L)'
;DLLERPLTRKQIETFEREGLLVLEGVLDDDEIQEALSGFHDSLLKAGVLVNTDRGLSISPLSASKISHLGGGIGGIVDIFYEGWKLKVQEHPRVVGAIAQLYEATYATNKGIWQHPYGNFTPACLTNYIDRAGYRLGNGIINSVGINQRTGQPLQFGLFAHVDCHPPDRWAAFSRPSSRACQRIPMPGGYTRQICRKYHRRWRPIQSFVSLSDALEEGQGGFEAARGFHREFGNDQGTWGP
;
A
#
# COMPACT_ATOMS: atom_id res chain seq x y z
N ASP A 1 13.42 -24.54 4.76
CA ASP A 1 13.36 -23.61 5.91
C ASP A 1 11.93 -23.21 6.19
N LEU A 2 11.50 -23.33 7.44
CA LEU A 2 10.16 -22.93 7.86
C LEU A 2 10.14 -21.39 7.96
N LEU A 3 9.14 -20.76 7.35
CA LEU A 3 8.93 -19.32 7.51
C LEU A 3 8.72 -18.97 8.98
N GLU A 4 9.22 -17.81 9.39
CA GLU A 4 8.93 -17.26 10.70
C GLU A 4 7.42 -17.08 10.89
N ARG A 5 6.93 -17.27 12.12
CA ARG A 5 5.51 -17.11 12.48
C ARG A 5 5.33 -16.02 13.53
N PRO A 6 5.55 -14.74 13.18
CA PRO A 6 5.56 -13.63 14.14
C PRO A 6 4.17 -13.27 14.71
N LEU A 7 3.08 -13.71 14.08
CA LEU A 7 1.73 -13.37 14.54
C LEU A 7 1.20 -14.36 15.58
N THR A 8 0.72 -13.82 16.68
CA THR A 8 -0.08 -14.53 17.68
C THR A 8 -1.50 -14.82 17.18
N ARG A 9 -2.18 -15.78 17.80
CA ARG A 9 -3.59 -16.07 17.48
C ARG A 9 -4.49 -14.84 17.65
N LYS A 10 -4.29 -14.05 18.71
CA LYS A 10 -5.06 -12.83 18.98
C LYS A 10 -4.88 -11.76 17.89
N GLN A 11 -3.68 -11.64 17.32
CA GLN A 11 -3.42 -10.72 16.21
C GLN A 11 -4.13 -11.18 14.93
N ILE A 12 -4.10 -12.49 14.64
CA ILE A 12 -4.84 -13.08 13.52
C ILE A 12 -6.35 -12.82 13.67
N GLU A 13 -6.91 -13.09 14.84
CA GLU A 13 -8.34 -12.85 15.13
C GLU A 13 -8.70 -11.35 15.05
N THR A 14 -7.77 -10.48 15.41
CA THR A 14 -7.94 -9.04 15.23
C THR A 14 -7.99 -8.67 13.75
N PHE A 15 -7.10 -9.22 12.92
CA PHE A 15 -7.15 -9.01 11.47
C PHE A 15 -8.45 -9.56 10.86
N GLU A 16 -8.87 -10.77 11.22
CA GLU A 16 -10.12 -11.37 10.74
C GLU A 16 -11.34 -10.49 11.06
N ARG A 17 -11.36 -9.91 12.27
CA ARG A 17 -12.44 -9.03 12.75
C ARG A 17 -12.38 -7.63 12.15
N GLU A 18 -11.21 -6.99 12.13
CA GLU A 18 -11.07 -5.57 11.82
C GLU A 18 -10.59 -5.29 10.39
N GLY A 19 -10.10 -6.30 9.67
CA GLY A 19 -9.51 -6.13 8.33
C GLY A 19 -8.20 -5.34 8.32
N LEU A 20 -7.67 -5.05 9.51
CA LEU A 20 -6.50 -4.23 9.76
C LEU A 20 -5.71 -4.84 10.92
N LEU A 21 -4.39 -4.86 10.78
CA LEU A 21 -3.47 -5.26 11.84
C LEU A 21 -2.24 -4.36 11.78
N VAL A 22 -1.83 -3.86 12.95
CA VAL A 22 -0.53 -3.23 13.14
C VAL A 22 0.36 -4.24 13.84
N LEU A 23 1.52 -4.52 13.24
CA LEU A 23 2.54 -5.38 13.83
C LEU A 23 3.73 -4.50 14.22
N GLU A 24 3.99 -4.42 15.52
CA GLU A 24 5.08 -3.63 16.07
C GLU A 24 6.40 -4.41 16.09
N GLY A 25 7.51 -3.67 16.08
CA GLY A 25 8.86 -4.23 16.19
C GLY A 25 9.18 -5.22 15.09
N VAL A 26 8.70 -5.00 13.87
CA VAL A 26 9.02 -5.84 12.70
C VAL A 26 10.50 -5.75 12.35
N LEU A 27 11.04 -4.54 12.42
CA LEU A 27 12.45 -4.23 12.26
C LEU A 27 12.99 -3.78 13.62
N ASP A 28 14.28 -4.03 13.87
CA ASP A 28 14.99 -3.42 14.99
C ASP A 28 15.55 -2.02 14.63
N ASP A 29 16.11 -1.34 15.64
CA ASP A 29 16.62 0.03 15.47
C ASP A 29 17.74 0.11 14.42
N ASP A 30 18.62 -0.88 14.37
CA ASP A 30 19.75 -0.91 13.43
C ASP A 30 19.23 -1.11 11.99
N GLU A 31 18.26 -2.00 11.80
CA GLU A 31 17.59 -2.22 10.51
C GLU A 31 16.82 -0.98 10.04
N ILE A 32 16.17 -0.27 10.97
CA ILE A 32 15.50 1.00 10.68
C ILE A 32 16.53 2.05 10.23
N GLN A 33 17.64 2.21 10.95
CA GLN A 33 18.68 3.18 10.58
C GLN A 33 19.34 2.84 9.24
N GLU A 34 19.60 1.55 8.96
CA GLU A 34 20.11 1.11 7.67
C GLU A 34 19.13 1.43 6.53
N ALA A 35 17.84 1.14 6.72
CA ALA A 35 16.80 1.45 5.74
C ALA A 35 16.66 2.96 5.49
N LEU A 36 16.69 3.77 6.55
CA LEU A 36 16.64 5.23 6.47
C LEU A 36 17.88 5.80 5.76
N SER A 37 19.08 5.32 6.07
CA SER A 37 20.31 5.72 5.38
C SER A 37 20.23 5.39 3.90
N GLY A 38 19.82 4.16 3.56
CA GLY A 38 19.65 3.74 2.18
C GLY A 38 18.60 4.59 1.44
N PHE A 39 17.49 4.93 2.10
CA PHE A 39 16.46 5.80 1.55
C PHE A 39 17.00 7.22 1.27
N HIS A 40 17.77 7.80 2.20
CA HIS A 40 18.42 9.10 2.00
C HIS A 40 19.43 9.08 0.86
N ASP A 41 20.21 8.01 0.72
CA ASP A 41 21.12 7.83 -0.42
C ASP A 41 20.35 7.79 -1.75
N SER A 42 19.19 7.11 -1.79
CA SER A 42 18.32 7.09 -2.97
C SER A 42 17.80 8.49 -3.32
N LEU A 43 17.41 9.29 -2.31
CA LEU A 43 17.01 10.69 -2.50
C LEU A 43 18.19 11.55 -3.01
N LEU A 44 19.39 11.36 -2.45
CA LEU A 44 20.59 12.07 -2.86
C LEU A 44 20.96 11.78 -4.32
N LYS A 45 20.86 10.51 -4.76
CA LYS A 45 21.04 10.11 -6.17
C LYS A 45 20.03 10.82 -7.09
N ALA A 46 18.81 11.07 -6.62
CA ALA A 46 17.79 11.85 -7.33
C ALA A 46 18.02 13.38 -7.25
N GLY A 47 19.10 13.82 -6.61
CA GLY A 47 19.47 15.23 -6.45
C GLY A 47 18.64 15.96 -5.39
N VAL A 48 18.00 15.23 -4.47
CA VAL A 48 17.31 15.76 -3.29
C VAL A 48 18.32 15.83 -2.15
N LEU A 49 18.63 17.04 -1.69
CA LEU A 49 19.53 17.24 -0.57
C LEU A 49 18.72 17.25 0.73
N VAL A 50 18.88 16.18 1.51
CA VAL A 50 18.35 16.04 2.87
C VAL A 50 19.52 16.26 3.82
N ASN A 51 19.49 17.33 4.61
CA ASN A 51 20.49 17.53 5.66
C ASN A 51 19.98 16.85 6.92
N THR A 52 20.67 15.79 7.36
CA THR A 52 20.35 14.98 8.54
C THR A 52 21.03 15.49 9.81
N ASP A 53 22.13 16.24 9.69
CA ASP A 53 23.02 16.59 10.80
C ASP A 53 22.46 17.69 11.73
N ARG A 54 21.39 18.37 11.32
CA ARG A 54 20.71 19.43 12.11
C ARG A 54 19.22 19.18 12.31
N GLY A 55 18.80 17.91 12.19
CA GLY A 55 17.42 17.53 11.94
C GLY A 55 17.09 17.65 10.44
N LEU A 56 16.09 16.89 9.98
CA LEU A 56 15.66 16.83 8.58
C LEU A 56 15.34 18.24 8.05
N SER A 57 16.32 18.89 7.42
CA SER A 57 16.14 20.17 6.75
C SER A 57 16.35 19.97 5.26
N ILE A 58 15.32 20.32 4.50
CA ILE A 58 15.27 20.17 3.05
C ILE A 58 15.22 21.57 2.47
N SER A 59 16.09 21.85 1.51
CA SER A 59 16.03 23.13 0.79
C SER A 59 14.73 23.22 -0.02
N PRO A 60 14.15 24.42 -0.24
CA PRO A 60 12.95 24.58 -1.06
C PRO A 60 13.06 23.95 -2.46
N LEU A 61 14.27 23.98 -3.04
CA LEU A 61 14.58 23.32 -4.31
C LEU A 61 14.44 21.80 -4.21
N SER A 62 14.95 21.19 -3.14
CA SER A 62 14.84 19.75 -2.87
C SER A 62 13.39 19.33 -2.57
N ALA A 63 12.62 20.18 -1.88
CA ALA A 63 11.19 19.96 -1.64
C ALA A 63 10.40 19.93 -2.95
N SER A 64 10.68 20.86 -3.88
CA SER A 64 10.10 20.84 -5.22
C SER A 64 10.44 19.57 -5.99
N LYS A 65 11.68 19.08 -5.91
CA LYS A 65 12.09 17.81 -6.55
C LYS A 65 11.33 16.60 -6.01
N ILE A 66 11.10 16.53 -4.70
CA ILE A 66 10.32 15.44 -4.08
C ILE A 66 8.90 15.38 -4.66
N SER A 67 8.24 16.53 -4.82
CA SER A 67 6.91 16.58 -5.45
C SER A 67 6.92 16.02 -6.87
N HIS A 68 7.98 16.28 -7.64
CA HIS A 68 8.13 15.74 -9.00
C HIS A 68 8.46 14.23 -9.03
N LEU A 69 9.12 13.70 -8.01
CA LEU A 69 9.47 12.28 -7.92
C LEU A 69 8.27 11.34 -7.77
N GLY A 70 7.08 11.83 -7.41
CA GLY A 70 5.87 10.98 -7.36
C GLY A 70 4.56 11.72 -7.65
N GLY A 71 4.66 12.90 -8.27
CA GLY A 71 3.50 13.72 -8.63
C GLY A 71 2.78 14.39 -7.46
N GLY A 72 3.39 14.44 -6.27
CA GLY A 72 2.87 15.10 -5.06
C GLY A 72 1.71 14.37 -4.35
N ILE A 73 1.10 13.36 -4.99
CA ILE A 73 -0.03 12.63 -4.42
C ILE A 73 0.47 11.68 -3.32
N GLY A 74 -0.13 11.78 -2.13
CA GLY A 74 0.11 10.87 -1.01
C GLY A 74 1.50 10.96 -0.39
N GLY A 75 2.32 11.93 -0.80
CA GLY A 75 3.73 11.98 -0.41
C GLY A 75 4.53 10.78 -0.92
N ILE A 76 4.20 10.26 -2.10
CA ILE A 76 4.88 9.10 -2.69
C ILE A 76 6.10 9.57 -3.49
N VAL A 77 7.14 8.74 -3.54
CA VAL A 77 8.31 8.89 -4.43
C VAL A 77 8.52 7.62 -5.25
N ASP A 78 8.87 7.77 -6.52
CA ASP A 78 9.07 6.69 -7.50
C ASP A 78 10.40 5.94 -7.29
N ILE A 79 10.53 5.30 -6.12
CA ILE A 79 11.67 4.46 -5.73
C ILE A 79 11.23 3.00 -5.66
N PHE A 80 11.70 2.20 -6.60
CA PHE A 80 11.21 0.83 -6.81
C PHE A 80 12.18 -0.25 -6.33
N TYR A 81 13.43 -0.24 -6.83
CA TYR A 81 14.33 -1.40 -6.78
C TYR A 81 15.60 -1.19 -5.94
N GLU A 82 15.56 -0.29 -4.96
CA GLU A 82 16.73 -0.05 -4.11
C GLU A 82 16.94 -1.20 -3.12
N GLY A 83 18.22 -1.55 -2.86
CA GLY A 83 18.57 -2.72 -2.05
C GLY A 83 18.02 -2.69 -0.63
N TRP A 84 18.06 -1.52 0.04
CA TRP A 84 17.50 -1.34 1.38
C TRP A 84 16.01 -1.68 1.43
N LYS A 85 15.27 -1.35 0.37
CA LYS A 85 13.83 -1.58 0.29
C LYS A 85 13.51 -3.04 0.04
N LEU A 86 14.27 -3.70 -0.84
CA LEU A 86 14.13 -5.13 -1.09
C LEU A 86 14.43 -5.92 0.19
N LYS A 87 15.47 -5.52 0.95
CA LYS A 87 15.80 -6.11 2.26
C LYS A 87 14.64 -6.00 3.25
N VAL A 88 14.02 -4.83 3.37
CA VAL A 88 12.82 -4.65 4.24
C VAL A 88 11.65 -5.49 3.74
N GLN A 89 11.41 -5.54 2.43
CA GLN A 89 10.30 -6.31 1.85
C GLN A 89 10.47 -7.84 2.03
N GLU A 90 11.71 -8.32 2.01
CA GLU A 90 12.08 -9.73 2.17
C GLU A 90 12.35 -10.11 3.63
N HIS A 91 12.19 -9.17 4.58
CA HIS A 91 12.45 -9.42 5.98
C HIS A 91 11.59 -10.60 6.50
N PRO A 92 12.19 -11.58 7.21
CA PRO A 92 11.48 -12.80 7.62
C PRO A 92 10.17 -12.56 8.38
N ARG A 93 10.12 -11.52 9.23
CA ARG A 93 8.89 -11.15 9.95
C ARG A 93 7.82 -10.55 9.04
N VAL A 94 8.19 -9.82 8.00
CA VAL A 94 7.24 -9.28 7.01
C VAL A 94 6.63 -10.42 6.22
N VAL A 95 7.48 -11.28 5.65
CA VAL A 95 7.07 -12.43 4.85
C VAL A 95 6.24 -13.40 5.69
N GLY A 96 6.70 -13.72 6.89
CA GLY A 96 6.03 -14.59 7.85
C GLY A 96 4.65 -14.08 8.26
N ALA A 97 4.53 -12.79 8.58
CA ALA A 97 3.25 -12.19 8.93
C ALA A 97 2.24 -12.27 7.78
N ILE A 98 2.65 -11.90 6.56
CA ILE A 98 1.77 -11.96 5.38
C ILE A 98 1.34 -13.40 5.10
N ALA A 99 2.27 -14.37 5.17
CA ALA A 99 1.96 -15.78 4.97
C ALA A 99 0.95 -16.30 6.01
N GLN A 100 1.10 -15.94 7.30
CA GLN A 100 0.16 -16.31 8.35
C GLN A 100 -1.23 -15.71 8.13
N LEU A 101 -1.31 -14.44 7.71
CA LEU A 101 -2.60 -13.81 7.38
C LEU A 101 -3.26 -14.51 6.20
N TYR A 102 -2.52 -14.84 5.15
CA TYR A 102 -3.07 -15.60 4.02
C TYR A 102 -3.56 -16.98 4.41
N GLU A 103 -2.78 -17.70 5.22
CA GLU A 103 -3.15 -19.02 5.73
C GLU A 103 -4.48 -18.98 6.52
N ALA A 104 -4.65 -17.98 7.38
CA ALA A 104 -5.87 -17.81 8.17
C ALA A 104 -7.07 -17.33 7.36
N THR A 105 -6.84 -16.59 6.27
CA THR A 105 -7.90 -15.94 5.48
C THR A 105 -8.00 -16.53 4.08
N TYR A 106 -7.35 -15.93 3.10
CA TYR A 106 -7.66 -16.17 1.70
C TYR A 106 -7.26 -17.56 1.18
N ALA A 107 -6.27 -18.19 1.78
CA ALA A 107 -5.89 -19.55 1.41
C ALA A 107 -6.92 -20.60 1.87
N THR A 108 -7.80 -20.24 2.82
CA THR A 108 -8.95 -21.09 3.19
C THR A 108 -9.96 -21.21 2.06
N ASN A 109 -10.01 -20.20 1.16
CA ASN A 109 -10.93 -20.08 0.05
C ASN A 109 -12.41 -20.25 0.45
N LYS A 110 -12.79 -19.68 1.61
CA LYS A 110 -14.13 -19.81 2.22
C LYS A 110 -14.75 -18.44 2.55
N GLY A 111 -16.07 -18.36 2.44
CA GLY A 111 -16.84 -17.17 2.82
C GLY A 111 -16.36 -15.90 2.12
N ILE A 112 -16.12 -14.84 2.89
CA ILE A 112 -15.59 -13.57 2.38
C ILE A 112 -14.12 -13.64 1.95
N TRP A 113 -13.42 -14.71 2.31
CA TRP A 113 -12.01 -14.94 2.02
C TRP A 113 -11.80 -15.84 0.79
N GLN A 114 -12.75 -15.87 -0.13
CA GLN A 114 -12.60 -16.61 -1.38
C GLN A 114 -11.52 -15.98 -2.27
N HIS A 115 -10.69 -16.85 -2.86
CA HIS A 115 -9.66 -16.47 -3.81
C HIS A 115 -10.20 -16.65 -5.24
N PRO A 116 -10.15 -15.62 -6.11
CA PRO A 116 -10.78 -15.66 -7.44
C PRO A 116 -10.17 -16.69 -8.40
N TYR A 117 -8.97 -17.21 -8.09
CA TYR A 117 -8.29 -18.24 -8.87
C TYR A 117 -8.15 -19.58 -8.13
N GLY A 118 -8.88 -19.77 -7.02
CA GLY A 118 -8.83 -21.01 -6.23
C GLY A 118 -7.68 -21.06 -5.23
N ASN A 119 -7.37 -22.26 -4.74
CA ASN A 119 -6.42 -22.47 -3.65
C ASN A 119 -4.99 -22.08 -4.03
N PHE A 120 -4.21 -21.58 -3.07
CA PHE A 120 -2.81 -21.25 -3.22
C PHE A 120 -2.03 -21.59 -1.95
N THR A 121 -0.70 -21.72 -2.06
CA THR A 121 0.18 -21.98 -0.91
C THR A 121 0.57 -20.64 -0.25
N PRO A 122 0.19 -20.39 1.02
CA PRO A 122 0.49 -19.13 1.72
C PRO A 122 1.98 -18.79 1.79
N ALA A 123 2.85 -19.80 1.80
CA ALA A 123 4.30 -19.64 1.86
C ALA A 123 4.93 -19.24 0.51
N CYS A 124 4.22 -19.37 -0.62
CA CYS A 124 4.73 -19.07 -1.95
C CYS A 124 4.37 -17.64 -2.37
N LEU A 125 4.92 -16.65 -1.67
CA LEU A 125 4.65 -15.24 -1.92
C LEU A 125 5.47 -14.72 -3.11
N THR A 126 4.86 -13.83 -3.90
CA THR A 126 5.56 -13.09 -4.96
C THR A 126 5.69 -11.64 -4.53
N ASN A 127 6.91 -11.10 -4.55
CA ASN A 127 7.14 -9.70 -4.24
C ASN A 127 6.43 -8.77 -5.23
N TYR A 128 5.59 -7.89 -4.69
CA TYR A 128 5.03 -6.76 -5.42
C TYR A 128 5.92 -5.54 -5.16
N ILE A 129 6.64 -5.10 -6.20
CA ILE A 129 7.47 -3.91 -6.10
C ILE A 129 6.58 -2.69 -6.31
N ASP A 130 6.36 -1.92 -5.25
CA ASP A 130 5.57 -0.68 -5.28
C ASP A 130 6.48 0.56 -5.17
N ARG A 131 5.92 1.75 -4.98
CA ARG A 131 6.66 3.00 -4.69
C ARG A 131 7.00 3.10 -3.20
N ALA A 132 7.71 4.16 -2.78
CA ALA A 132 8.00 4.45 -1.37
C ALA A 132 7.25 5.69 -0.90
N GLY A 133 6.89 5.74 0.39
CA GLY A 133 6.27 6.91 1.01
C GLY A 133 7.33 7.81 1.64
N TYR A 134 7.20 9.12 1.45
CA TYR A 134 8.01 10.16 2.07
C TYR A 134 7.23 11.45 2.23
N ARG A 135 6.78 11.71 3.46
CA ARG A 135 6.04 12.92 3.80
C ARG A 135 6.97 13.97 4.39
N LEU A 136 6.87 15.18 3.87
CA LEU A 136 7.53 16.35 4.42
C LEU A 136 6.76 16.86 5.64
N GLY A 137 7.48 17.30 6.67
CA GLY A 137 6.85 17.94 7.82
C GLY A 137 6.14 19.23 7.44
N ASN A 138 5.05 19.56 8.16
CA ASN A 138 4.21 20.73 7.88
C ASN A 138 5.00 22.06 7.84
N GLY A 139 6.06 22.21 8.64
CA GLY A 139 6.93 23.39 8.59
C GLY A 139 7.66 23.58 7.25
N ILE A 140 8.06 22.49 6.59
CA ILE A 140 8.68 22.51 5.27
C ILE A 140 7.62 22.79 4.21
N ILE A 141 6.45 22.14 4.30
CA ILE A 141 5.35 22.36 3.36
C ILE A 141 4.90 23.83 3.41
N ASN A 142 4.74 24.39 4.61
CA ASN A 142 4.31 25.77 4.81
C ASN A 142 5.36 26.80 4.35
N SER A 143 6.66 26.48 4.48
CA SER A 143 7.73 27.41 4.04
C SER A 143 7.99 27.39 2.54
N VAL A 144 7.75 26.26 1.87
CA VAL A 144 7.90 26.13 0.40
C VAL A 144 6.60 26.51 -0.32
N GLY A 145 5.45 26.37 0.34
CA GLY A 145 4.14 26.79 -0.14
C GLY A 145 3.54 25.85 -1.18
N ILE A 146 2.93 26.46 -2.21
CA ILE A 146 2.30 25.76 -3.34
C ILE A 146 3.31 25.52 -4.46
N ASN A 147 3.08 24.47 -5.24
CA ASN A 147 3.77 24.30 -6.51
C ASN A 147 3.39 25.46 -7.43
N GLN A 148 4.34 26.36 -7.72
CA GLN A 148 4.09 27.58 -8.51
C GLN A 148 3.58 27.31 -9.92
N ARG A 149 3.82 26.12 -10.48
CA ARG A 149 3.38 25.74 -11.83
C ARG A 149 1.94 25.23 -11.85
N THR A 150 1.52 24.51 -10.81
CA THR A 150 0.19 23.86 -10.76
C THR A 150 -0.80 24.56 -9.82
N GLY A 151 -0.31 25.45 -8.96
CA GLY A 151 -1.10 26.09 -7.89
C GLY A 151 -1.51 25.13 -6.77
N GLN A 152 -1.10 23.86 -6.82
CA GLN A 152 -1.49 22.82 -5.88
C GLN A 152 -0.53 22.75 -4.68
N PRO A 153 -0.96 22.20 -3.53
CA PRO A 153 -0.05 21.85 -2.45
C PRO A 153 1.09 20.96 -2.93
N LEU A 154 2.28 21.15 -2.37
CA LEU A 154 3.47 20.37 -2.72
C LEU A 154 3.27 18.86 -2.51
N GLN A 155 2.56 18.51 -1.43
CA GLN A 155 2.07 17.16 -1.14
C GLN A 155 0.63 17.25 -0.62
N PHE A 156 -0.20 16.28 -0.97
CA PHE A 156 -1.58 16.21 -0.47
C PHE A 156 -2.00 14.77 -0.17
N GLY A 157 -2.95 14.61 0.75
CA GLY A 157 -3.52 13.32 1.11
C GLY A 157 -4.43 12.74 0.02
N LEU A 158 -4.81 11.48 0.20
CA LEU A 158 -5.86 10.85 -0.58
C LEU A 158 -7.16 10.88 0.22
N PHE A 159 -8.28 11.09 -0.46
CA PHE A 159 -9.59 10.84 0.14
C PHE A 159 -9.77 9.35 0.40
N ALA A 160 -10.71 9.00 1.29
CA ALA A 160 -11.09 7.60 1.52
C ALA A 160 -11.44 6.92 0.19
N HIS A 161 -10.79 5.79 -0.10
CA HIS A 161 -10.99 5.01 -1.31
C HIS A 161 -10.69 3.53 -1.05
N VAL A 162 -11.09 2.68 -1.99
CA VAL A 162 -10.80 1.25 -2.00
C VAL A 162 -10.01 0.95 -3.26
N ASP A 163 -8.91 0.23 -3.11
CA ASP A 163 -8.10 -0.24 -4.23
C ASP A 163 -8.53 -1.64 -4.71
N CYS A 164 -7.94 -2.10 -5.81
CA CYS A 164 -8.09 -3.48 -6.30
C CYS A 164 -9.55 -3.93 -6.46
N HIS A 165 -10.36 -3.14 -7.17
CA HIS A 165 -11.73 -3.53 -7.51
C HIS A 165 -11.73 -4.86 -8.27
N PRO A 166 -12.37 -5.92 -7.73
CA PRO A 166 -12.66 -7.09 -8.52
C PRO A 166 -13.54 -6.61 -9.69
N PRO A 167 -13.20 -6.94 -10.95
CA PRO A 167 -14.02 -6.52 -12.09
C PRO A 167 -15.46 -7.04 -12.03
N ASP A 168 -15.81 -7.92 -11.10
CA ASP A 168 -17.09 -8.63 -11.15
C ASP A 168 -18.19 -8.07 -10.25
N ARG A 169 -17.90 -7.29 -9.18
CA ARG A 169 -18.98 -6.75 -8.30
C ARG A 169 -19.41 -5.32 -8.61
N TRP A 170 -18.55 -4.50 -9.22
CA TRP A 170 -18.82 -3.07 -9.43
C TRP A 170 -18.66 -2.58 -10.88
N ALA A 171 -18.25 -3.44 -11.83
CA ALA A 171 -18.09 -3.02 -13.23
C ALA A 171 -19.40 -2.61 -13.93
N ALA A 172 -20.56 -2.86 -13.31
CA ALA A 172 -21.84 -2.37 -13.79
C ALA A 172 -21.98 -0.83 -13.74
N PHE A 173 -21.20 -0.13 -12.91
CA PHE A 173 -21.31 1.33 -12.74
C PHE A 173 -20.25 2.17 -13.46
N SER A 174 -19.17 1.55 -13.96
CA SER A 174 -18.14 2.26 -14.70
C SER A 174 -18.52 2.39 -16.18
N ARG A 175 -18.83 3.62 -16.62
CA ARG A 175 -18.99 3.98 -18.03
C ARG A 175 -17.78 3.45 -18.85
N PRO A 176 -18.00 2.81 -20.01
CA PRO A 176 -16.93 2.24 -20.81
C PRO A 176 -16.19 3.35 -21.55
N SER A 177 -15.26 4.02 -20.87
CA SER A 177 -14.36 4.99 -21.49
C SER A 177 -12.92 4.48 -21.48
N SER A 178 -12.65 3.34 -22.12
CA SER A 178 -11.35 3.12 -22.75
C SER A 178 -11.37 1.85 -23.61
N ARG A 179 -10.66 1.92 -24.75
CA ARG A 179 -10.34 0.81 -25.68
C ARG A 179 -9.54 -0.34 -25.04
N ALA A 180 -9.43 -0.38 -23.71
CA ALA A 180 -8.57 -1.27 -22.96
C ALA A 180 -9.30 -2.45 -22.31
N CYS A 181 -10.63 -2.58 -22.44
CA CYS A 181 -11.38 -3.67 -21.82
C CYS A 181 -11.84 -4.71 -22.84
N GLN A 182 -11.45 -5.96 -22.63
CA GLN A 182 -11.77 -7.11 -23.47
C GLN A 182 -12.91 -7.90 -22.81
N ARG A 183 -13.95 -8.23 -23.58
CA ARG A 183 -15.03 -9.11 -23.11
C ARG A 183 -14.61 -10.57 -23.28
N ILE A 184 -14.60 -11.34 -22.20
CA ILE A 184 -14.34 -12.79 -22.23
C ILE A 184 -15.68 -13.52 -21.98
N PRO A 185 -16.11 -14.42 -22.88
CA PRO A 185 -17.27 -15.27 -22.63
C PRO A 185 -16.96 -16.26 -21.51
N MET A 186 -17.84 -16.36 -20.53
CA MET A 186 -17.76 -17.35 -19.44
C MET A 186 -18.78 -18.49 -19.68
N PRO A 187 -18.54 -19.70 -19.15
CA PRO A 187 -19.54 -20.76 -19.13
C PRO A 187 -20.84 -20.26 -18.46
N GLY A 188 -21.99 -20.46 -19.11
CA GLY A 188 -23.28 -19.96 -18.62
C GLY A 188 -23.79 -18.68 -19.30
N GLY A 189 -23.12 -18.18 -20.35
CA GLY A 189 -23.64 -17.10 -21.20
C GLY A 189 -23.35 -15.67 -20.73
N TYR A 190 -22.66 -15.52 -19.59
CA TYR A 190 -22.21 -14.22 -19.10
C TYR A 190 -20.92 -13.78 -19.79
N THR A 191 -20.77 -12.47 -20.03
CA THR A 191 -19.52 -11.89 -20.56
C THR A 191 -18.82 -11.10 -19.47
N ARG A 192 -17.55 -11.44 -19.21
CA ARG A 192 -16.70 -10.76 -18.23
C ARG A 192 -15.95 -9.63 -18.92
N GLN A 193 -16.11 -8.39 -18.44
CA GLN A 193 -15.32 -7.27 -18.95
C GLN A 193 -13.99 -7.21 -18.18
N ILE A 194 -12.92 -7.65 -18.82
CA ILE A 194 -11.58 -7.56 -18.26
C ILE A 194 -10.89 -6.32 -18.83
N CYS A 195 -10.72 -5.30 -18.00
CA CYS A 195 -9.88 -4.17 -18.36
C CYS A 195 -8.41 -4.57 -18.30
N ARG A 196 -7.71 -4.56 -19.45
CA ARG A 196 -6.29 -4.92 -19.63
C ARG A 196 -5.35 -4.16 -18.69
N LYS A 197 -5.76 -2.99 -18.20
CA LYS A 197 -4.98 -2.19 -17.25
C LYS A 197 -4.94 -2.81 -15.84
N TYR A 198 -5.88 -3.69 -15.50
CA TYR A 198 -6.13 -4.11 -14.11
C TYR A 198 -5.76 -5.57 -13.79
N HIS A 199 -5.17 -6.33 -14.71
CA HIS A 199 -4.91 -7.74 -14.48
C HIS A 199 -3.47 -8.12 -14.76
N ARG A 200 -2.68 -8.23 -13.68
CA ARG A 200 -1.71 -9.33 -13.52
C ARG A 200 -1.52 -9.80 -12.07
N ARG A 201 -1.91 -9.04 -11.04
CA ARG A 201 -1.59 -9.39 -9.64
C ARG A 201 -2.77 -9.14 -8.71
N TRP A 202 -3.25 -10.18 -8.05
CA TRP A 202 -4.27 -10.11 -7.02
C TRP A 202 -3.58 -9.84 -5.68
N ARG A 203 -3.93 -8.72 -5.04
CA ARG A 203 -3.37 -8.25 -3.77
C ARG A 203 -4.52 -7.93 -2.82
N PRO A 204 -5.06 -8.91 -2.11
CA PRO A 204 -6.21 -8.69 -1.25
C PRO A 204 -5.81 -8.06 0.09
N ILE A 205 -4.53 -8.16 0.46
CA ILE A 205 -3.92 -7.53 1.63
C ILE A 205 -2.91 -6.53 1.09
N GLN A 206 -3.15 -5.25 1.36
CA GLN A 206 -2.13 -4.21 1.19
C GLN A 206 -1.39 -4.03 2.51
N SER A 207 -0.11 -3.76 2.44
CA SER A 207 0.73 -3.51 3.62
C SER A 207 1.86 -2.55 3.27
N PHE A 208 2.39 -1.90 4.29
CA PHE A 208 3.60 -1.10 4.23
C PHE A 208 4.35 -1.26 5.56
N VAL A 209 5.65 -0.99 5.55
CA VAL A 209 6.49 -0.93 6.75
C VAL A 209 6.79 0.53 7.03
N SER A 210 6.52 0.99 8.25
CA SER A 210 6.87 2.35 8.65
C SER A 210 8.32 2.40 9.08
N LEU A 211 9.07 3.38 8.56
CA LEU A 211 10.46 3.65 8.97
C LEU A 211 10.57 4.87 9.90
N SER A 212 9.44 5.52 10.17
CA SER A 212 9.35 6.68 11.05
C SER A 212 8.04 6.66 11.80
N ASP A 213 8.03 7.33 12.94
CA ASP A 213 6.83 7.50 13.75
C ASP A 213 5.89 8.55 13.15
N ALA A 214 4.59 8.26 13.24
CA ALA A 214 3.50 9.18 12.92
C ALA A 214 2.41 9.01 13.98
N LEU A 215 2.75 9.34 15.23
CA LEU A 215 1.95 9.02 16.42
C LEU A 215 0.84 10.04 16.70
N GLU A 216 0.93 11.24 16.13
CA GLU A 216 -0.01 12.32 16.39
C GLU A 216 -0.91 12.62 15.18
N GLU A 217 -2.09 13.17 15.47
CA GLU A 217 -3.02 13.64 14.44
C GLU A 217 -2.35 14.71 13.56
N GLY A 218 -2.63 14.68 12.26
CA GLY A 218 -2.09 15.65 11.31
C GLY A 218 -0.62 15.44 10.91
N GLN A 219 0.03 14.37 11.37
CA GLN A 219 1.38 13.96 10.91
C GLN A 219 1.35 13.19 9.57
N GLY A 220 0.15 12.98 9.00
CA GLY A 220 -0.01 12.30 7.71
C GLY A 220 0.13 10.78 7.79
N GLY A 221 -0.29 10.19 8.91
CA GLY A 221 -0.35 8.74 9.11
C GLY A 221 -1.37 8.04 8.20
N PHE A 222 -1.66 6.77 8.52
CA PHE A 222 -2.59 5.93 7.77
C PHE A 222 -3.93 5.79 8.50
N GLU A 223 -5.01 6.00 7.78
CA GLU A 223 -6.38 5.84 8.28
C GLU A 223 -7.11 4.75 7.49
N ALA A 224 -7.90 3.93 8.18
CA ALA A 224 -8.69 2.87 7.56
C ALA A 224 -10.02 2.66 8.27
N ALA A 225 -11.05 2.33 7.50
CA ALA A 225 -12.36 1.92 8.00
C ALA A 225 -12.30 0.46 8.52
N ARG A 226 -12.18 0.32 9.84
CA ARG A 226 -12.06 -1.01 10.48
C ARG A 226 -13.34 -1.82 10.31
N GLY A 227 -13.18 -3.09 9.95
CA GLY A 227 -14.27 -4.05 9.80
C GLY A 227 -15.08 -3.92 8.52
N PHE A 228 -14.77 -2.95 7.66
CA PHE A 228 -15.45 -2.67 6.39
C PHE A 228 -15.49 -3.90 5.48
N HIS A 229 -14.48 -4.75 5.51
CA HIS A 229 -14.42 -5.97 4.69
C HIS A 229 -15.54 -6.97 4.97
N ARG A 230 -16.17 -6.91 6.14
CA ARG A 230 -17.27 -7.82 6.52
C ARG A 230 -18.59 -7.44 5.86
N GLU A 231 -18.75 -6.18 5.46
CA GLU A 231 -19.95 -5.72 4.76
C GLU A 231 -20.10 -6.43 3.42
N PHE A 232 -18.98 -6.77 2.75
CA PHE A 232 -18.97 -7.57 1.52
C PHE A 232 -19.51 -9.00 1.65
N GLY A 233 -19.65 -9.51 2.88
CA GLY A 233 -20.22 -10.84 3.15
C GLY A 233 -21.73 -10.86 3.33
N ASN A 234 -22.33 -9.71 3.65
CA ASN A 234 -23.76 -9.59 3.95
C ASN A 234 -24.61 -9.21 2.73
N ASP A 235 -23.97 -8.88 1.60
CA ASP A 235 -24.66 -8.41 0.42
C ASP A 235 -25.33 -9.53 -0.36
N GLN A 236 -26.63 -9.72 -0.10
CA GLN A 236 -27.60 -10.21 -1.09
C GLN A 236 -28.05 -9.10 -2.06
N GLY A 237 -27.18 -8.13 -2.38
CA GLY A 237 -27.37 -7.25 -3.54
C GLY A 237 -28.25 -6.02 -3.37
N THR A 238 -28.19 -5.30 -2.24
CA THR A 238 -28.79 -3.94 -2.17
C THR A 238 -27.93 -2.98 -1.36
N TRP A 239 -27.06 -2.23 -2.05
CA TRP A 239 -26.62 -0.93 -1.56
C TRP A 239 -27.49 0.12 -2.25
N GLY A 240 -28.39 0.73 -1.49
CA GLY A 240 -29.03 1.99 -1.89
C GLY A 240 -28.05 3.16 -1.74
N PRO A 241 -28.31 4.28 -2.43
CA PRO A 241 -27.47 5.48 -2.37
C PRO A 241 -27.36 6.07 -0.95
#